data_AF-A0A7V4BRT4-F1
#
_entry.id   AF-A0A7V4BRT4-F1
#
_cell.length_a   1.000
_cell.length_b   1.000
_cell.length_c   1.000
_cell.angle_alpha   90.00
_cell.angle_beta   90.00
_cell.angle_gamma   90.00
#
_symmetry.space_group_name_H-M   'P 1'
#
loop_
_entity.id
_entity.type
_entity.pdbx_description
1 polymer ?
#
loop_
_entity_poly.entity_id
_entity_poly.type
_entity_poly.pdbx_seq_one_letter_code
_entity_poly.pdbx_strand_id
1 'polypeptide(L)'
;MTRCCKAQQKMKIVGSCKSHPTYELIQERLCNQKVVSNLKYFRMKRLIGILIFLGIIMIQVKTQNLRYFEFTTQCGHGHWQDTSFIAATSNSEVIDSVLADLNRPYEQRKFIIGPIAAGHGGHNHNAEHWFTWHFVPNKWTLTEMAIEICDGCPYSDVDADNSYWLYNIGRFCPWSAKPAREISLPTTSTSLQVQKVEIYPNPTTSTITIKLPVSSAAYLTVINATGQVMQTTIIKNNETMDFSHLRAGIYLLYIYNDNFSVTVKFTRIAQ
;
A
#
# COMPACT_ATOMS: atom_id res chain seq x y z
N MET A 1 11.92 38.51 60.80
CA MET A 1 11.69 37.19 61.43
C MET A 1 10.42 36.45 60.98
N THR A 2 9.23 37.07 60.94
CA THR A 2 7.94 36.34 60.88
C THR A 2 7.60 35.65 59.55
N ARG A 3 8.18 36.08 58.41
CA ARG A 3 7.88 35.49 57.09
C ARG A 3 8.74 34.25 56.74
N CYS A 4 10.01 34.21 57.17
CA CYS A 4 10.90 33.06 56.90
C CYS A 4 10.63 31.83 57.79
N CYS A 5 10.52 31.98 59.12
CA CYS A 5 10.25 30.84 60.01
C CYS A 5 8.84 30.23 59.71
N LYS A 6 7.85 31.04 59.23
CA LYS A 6 6.55 30.54 58.73
C LYS A 6 6.63 29.74 57.42
N ALA A 7 7.50 30.12 56.48
CA ALA A 7 7.68 29.38 55.23
C ALA A 7 8.37 28.02 55.48
N GLN A 8 9.32 27.96 56.43
CA GLN A 8 10.04 26.74 56.77
C GLN A 8 9.21 25.74 57.59
N GLN A 9 8.30 26.20 58.46
CA GLN A 9 7.33 25.32 59.15
C GLN A 9 6.32 24.68 58.18
N LYS A 10 5.84 25.42 57.16
CA LYS A 10 4.93 24.87 56.13
C LYS A 10 5.55 23.74 55.30
N MET A 11 6.88 23.69 55.22
CA MET A 11 7.62 22.64 54.52
C MET A 11 8.14 21.53 55.45
N LYS A 12 7.77 21.53 56.76
CA LYS A 12 8.19 20.56 57.80
C LYS A 12 9.72 20.43 58.00
N ILE A 13 10.50 21.49 57.78
CA ILE A 13 11.96 21.38 57.73
C ILE A 13 12.64 21.54 59.12
N VAL A 14 12.02 22.20 60.12
CA VAL A 14 12.67 22.49 61.42
C VAL A 14 11.66 22.52 62.60
N GLY A 15 12.08 22.12 63.81
CA GLY A 15 11.35 22.28 65.08
C GLY A 15 11.76 23.53 65.89
N SER A 16 10.75 24.23 66.43
CA SER A 16 10.75 25.44 67.31
C SER A 16 12.00 26.37 67.28
N CYS A 17 11.83 27.56 66.67
CA CYS A 17 12.82 28.65 66.61
C CYS A 17 13.08 29.25 68.03
N LYS A 18 14.21 28.96 68.71
CA LYS A 18 14.72 29.75 69.87
C LYS A 18 15.80 30.75 69.41
N SER A 19 15.75 31.98 69.92
CA SER A 19 16.58 33.12 69.52
C SER A 19 17.86 33.25 70.36
N HIS A 20 19.02 33.33 69.70
CA HIS A 20 20.30 33.75 70.26
C HIS A 20 21.04 34.65 69.25
N PRO A 21 21.73 35.74 69.66
CA PRO A 21 21.94 36.91 68.78
C PRO A 21 23.24 36.91 67.95
N THR A 22 23.98 35.80 67.84
CA THR A 22 25.32 35.82 67.21
C THR A 22 25.47 34.89 66.00
N TYR A 23 24.40 34.24 65.55
CA TYR A 23 24.39 33.40 64.33
C TYR A 23 23.45 33.92 63.22
N GLU A 24 22.93 35.15 63.35
CA GLU A 24 21.85 35.68 62.51
C GLU A 24 22.28 36.11 61.10
N LEU A 25 23.51 36.59 60.91
CA LEU A 25 23.93 37.13 59.61
C LEU A 25 24.38 36.07 58.59
N ILE A 26 24.84 34.90 59.05
CA ILE A 26 25.37 33.84 58.17
C ILE A 26 24.22 32.98 57.62
N GLN A 27 23.18 32.71 58.43
CA GLN A 27 22.03 31.89 58.02
C GLN A 27 21.10 32.61 57.02
N GLU A 28 20.97 33.93 57.09
CA GLU A 28 20.17 34.70 56.13
C GLU A 28 20.78 34.70 54.71
N ARG A 29 22.11 34.81 54.60
CA ARG A 29 22.81 34.76 53.29
C ARG A 29 22.70 33.39 52.63
N LEU A 30 22.87 32.31 53.40
CA LEU A 30 22.78 30.93 52.89
C LEU A 30 21.35 30.55 52.49
N CYS A 31 20.34 31.04 53.20
CA CYS A 31 18.92 30.81 52.86
C CYS A 31 18.52 31.52 51.55
N ASN A 32 18.93 32.79 51.37
CA ASN A 32 18.64 33.53 50.13
C ASN A 32 19.36 32.93 48.91
N GLN A 33 20.60 32.44 49.05
CA GLN A 33 21.32 31.81 47.95
C GLN A 33 20.65 30.50 47.47
N LYS A 34 20.21 29.64 48.39
CA LYS A 34 19.54 28.35 48.04
C LYS A 34 18.12 28.53 47.49
N VAL A 35 17.39 29.56 47.92
CA VAL A 35 16.05 29.84 47.38
C VAL A 35 16.13 30.44 45.98
N VAL A 36 17.07 31.37 45.74
CA VAL A 36 17.24 32.01 44.42
C VAL A 36 17.79 31.02 43.38
N SER A 37 18.69 30.10 43.74
CA SER A 37 19.20 29.08 42.82
C SER A 37 18.11 28.09 42.39
N ASN A 38 17.26 27.64 43.33
CA ASN A 38 16.14 26.75 43.03
C ASN A 38 15.02 27.43 42.21
N LEU A 39 14.74 28.72 42.44
CA LEU A 39 13.79 29.49 41.60
C LEU A 39 14.30 29.72 40.18
N LYS A 40 15.60 29.99 40.00
CA LYS A 40 16.22 30.10 38.66
C LYS A 40 16.21 28.76 37.92
N TYR A 41 16.54 27.67 38.61
CA TYR A 41 16.51 26.32 38.05
C TYR A 41 15.10 25.90 37.62
N PHE A 42 14.07 26.25 38.39
CA PHE A 42 12.67 25.93 38.09
C PHE A 42 12.11 26.77 36.92
N ARG A 43 12.48 28.04 36.81
CA ARG A 43 12.12 28.90 35.65
C ARG A 43 12.83 28.47 34.36
N MET A 44 14.10 28.08 34.43
CA MET A 44 14.88 27.68 33.26
C MET A 44 14.46 26.31 32.72
N LYS A 45 14.09 25.35 33.59
CA LYS A 45 13.50 24.06 33.17
C LYS A 45 12.12 24.20 32.52
N ARG A 46 11.29 25.16 32.97
CA ARG A 46 9.98 25.42 32.34
C ARG A 46 10.11 26.06 30.95
N LEU A 47 11.06 26.99 30.75
CA LEU A 47 11.30 27.59 29.43
C LEU A 47 11.91 26.60 28.42
N ILE A 48 12.85 25.74 28.86
CA ILE A 48 13.43 24.70 28.01
C ILE A 48 12.38 23.62 27.69
N GLY A 49 11.54 23.24 28.65
CA GLY A 49 10.43 22.30 28.43
C GLY A 49 9.38 22.81 27.46
N ILE A 50 9.04 24.10 27.47
CA ILE A 50 8.06 24.71 26.56
C ILE A 50 8.62 24.88 25.14
N LEU A 51 9.92 25.20 24.99
CA LEU A 51 10.58 25.25 23.67
C LEU A 51 10.76 23.85 23.05
N ILE A 52 11.03 22.83 23.87
CA ILE A 52 11.09 21.43 23.41
C ILE A 52 9.67 20.92 23.07
N PHE A 53 8.64 21.32 23.82
CA PHE A 53 7.25 20.95 23.52
C PHE A 53 6.68 21.68 22.28
N LEU A 54 7.08 22.94 22.03
CA LEU A 54 6.74 23.68 20.81
C LEU A 54 7.54 23.21 19.58
N GLY A 55 8.77 22.69 19.77
CA GLY A 55 9.58 22.12 18.70
C GLY A 55 9.12 20.74 18.23
N ILE A 56 8.49 19.94 19.11
CA ILE A 56 8.01 18.59 18.78
C ILE A 56 6.66 18.62 18.03
N ILE A 57 5.88 19.70 18.10
CA ILE A 57 4.55 19.79 17.46
C ILE A 57 4.61 20.02 15.94
N MET A 58 5.77 20.36 15.35
CA MET A 58 5.89 20.71 13.92
C MET A 58 6.69 19.70 13.07
N ILE A 59 6.93 18.48 13.55
CA ILE A 59 7.30 17.37 12.64
C ILE A 59 6.01 16.65 12.25
N GLN A 60 5.15 17.33 11.50
CA GLN A 60 4.22 16.61 10.65
C GLN A 60 5.05 15.97 9.54
N VAL A 61 5.46 14.72 9.75
CA VAL A 61 5.89 13.89 8.61
C VAL A 61 4.67 13.78 7.72
N LYS A 62 4.61 14.61 6.66
CA LYS A 62 3.68 14.41 5.55
C LYS A 62 4.07 13.07 4.93
N THR A 63 3.46 12.00 5.39
CA THR A 63 3.41 10.74 4.66
C THR A 63 2.55 11.00 3.43
N GLN A 64 3.17 11.43 2.34
CA GLN A 64 2.47 11.55 1.07
C GLN A 64 2.22 10.14 0.56
N ASN A 65 0.96 9.78 0.42
CA ASN A 65 0.58 8.47 -0.12
C ASN A 65 1.09 8.36 -1.56
N LEU A 66 1.54 7.16 -1.93
CA LEU A 66 1.97 6.86 -3.29
C LEU A 66 0.79 7.07 -4.25
N ARG A 67 0.99 7.90 -5.27
CA ARG A 67 0.01 8.16 -6.34
C ARG A 67 0.47 7.48 -7.61
N TYR A 68 -0.48 7.12 -8.46
CA TYR A 68 -0.24 6.33 -9.67
C TYR A 68 -0.78 7.08 -10.88
N PHE A 69 0.02 7.14 -11.94
CA PHE A 69 -0.31 7.85 -13.15
C PHE A 69 -0.12 6.93 -14.34
N GLU A 70 -1.14 6.86 -15.18
CA GLU A 70 -1.05 6.19 -16.47
C GLU A 70 -0.44 7.14 -17.49
N PHE A 71 0.53 6.63 -18.25
CA PHE A 71 1.14 7.29 -19.39
C PHE A 71 0.70 6.57 -20.64
N THR A 72 0.21 7.31 -21.64
CA THR A 72 -0.06 6.76 -22.96
C THR A 72 1.09 7.10 -23.88
N THR A 73 1.45 6.17 -24.75
CA THR A 73 2.55 6.34 -25.69
C THR A 73 2.19 5.78 -27.06
N GLN A 74 2.85 6.30 -28.08
CA GLN A 74 2.67 5.85 -29.46
C GLN A 74 3.94 5.15 -29.91
N CYS A 75 3.79 3.87 -30.21
CA CYS A 75 4.86 2.97 -30.60
C CYS A 75 4.55 2.35 -31.96
N GLY A 76 5.53 2.38 -32.86
CA GLY A 76 5.35 2.00 -34.27
C GLY A 76 5.23 0.49 -34.53
N HIS A 77 5.26 -0.34 -33.49
CA HIS A 77 5.30 -1.81 -33.63
C HIS A 77 3.92 -2.49 -33.61
N GLY A 78 2.84 -1.75 -33.30
CA GLY A 78 1.47 -2.29 -33.34
C GLY A 78 1.12 -3.26 -32.22
N HIS A 79 1.97 -3.41 -31.21
CA HIS A 79 1.66 -4.17 -30.00
C HIS A 79 0.81 -3.31 -29.06
N TRP A 80 -0.35 -3.84 -28.65
CA TRP A 80 -1.24 -3.11 -27.75
C TRP A 80 -0.60 -2.86 -26.39
N GLN A 81 0.33 -3.72 -25.94
CA GLN A 81 1.06 -3.57 -24.69
C GLN A 81 1.88 -2.28 -24.68
N ASP A 82 2.36 -1.82 -25.84
CA ASP A 82 3.12 -0.58 -25.95
C ASP A 82 2.27 0.67 -25.76
N THR A 83 0.94 0.58 -25.71
CA THR A 83 0.09 1.78 -25.75
C THR A 83 0.07 2.57 -24.44
N SER A 84 0.36 1.93 -23.31
CA SER A 84 0.43 2.59 -22.01
C SER A 84 1.27 1.82 -20.99
N PHE A 85 1.59 2.51 -19.90
CA PHE A 85 2.22 1.95 -18.71
C PHE A 85 1.89 2.84 -17.51
N ILE A 86 2.23 2.40 -16.30
CA ILE A 86 1.91 3.10 -15.06
C ILE A 86 3.20 3.41 -14.30
N ALA A 87 3.32 4.66 -13.84
CA ALA A 87 4.40 5.07 -12.95
C ALA A 87 3.85 5.63 -11.63
N ALA A 88 4.57 5.38 -10.54
CA ALA A 88 4.17 5.76 -9.20
C ALA A 88 5.12 6.81 -8.59
N THR A 89 4.57 7.75 -7.82
CA THR A 89 5.36 8.75 -7.09
C THR A 89 4.61 9.27 -5.85
N SER A 90 5.36 9.56 -4.79
CA SER A 90 4.92 10.32 -3.62
C SER A 90 5.62 11.68 -3.53
N ASN A 91 6.48 12.01 -4.50
CA ASN A 91 7.16 13.31 -4.59
C ASN A 91 6.15 14.38 -5.03
N SER A 92 5.87 15.34 -4.15
CA SER A 92 4.89 16.39 -4.39
C SER A 92 5.19 17.25 -5.61
N GLU A 93 6.46 17.54 -5.90
CA GLU A 93 6.84 18.36 -7.06
C GLU A 93 6.53 17.63 -8.38
N VAL A 94 6.81 16.33 -8.43
CA VAL A 94 6.50 15.50 -9.60
C VAL A 94 4.99 15.36 -9.76
N ILE A 95 4.27 15.13 -8.65
CA ILE A 95 2.81 15.08 -8.63
C ILE A 95 2.21 16.38 -9.19
N ASP A 96 2.65 17.53 -8.68
CA ASP A 96 2.15 18.84 -9.12
C ASP A 96 2.45 19.07 -10.61
N SER A 97 3.64 18.66 -11.09
CA SER A 97 3.99 18.72 -12.50
C SER A 97 3.07 17.86 -13.37
N VAL A 98 2.76 16.63 -12.95
CA VAL A 98 1.87 15.73 -13.69
C VAL A 98 0.45 16.31 -13.74
N LEU A 99 -0.08 16.77 -12.61
CA LEU A 99 -1.41 17.38 -12.55
C LEU A 99 -1.49 18.66 -13.39
N ALA A 100 -0.42 19.45 -13.45
CA ALA A 100 -0.35 20.62 -14.33
C ALA A 100 -0.40 20.21 -15.82
N ASP A 101 0.34 19.19 -16.23
CA ASP A 101 0.31 18.71 -17.61
C ASP A 101 -1.04 18.06 -17.99
N LEU A 102 -1.72 17.39 -17.06
CA LEU A 102 -3.07 16.86 -17.33
C LEU A 102 -4.10 17.95 -17.68
N ASN A 103 -3.88 19.20 -17.24
CA ASN A 103 -4.71 20.36 -17.60
C ASN A 103 -4.31 21.02 -18.93
N ARG A 104 -3.29 20.51 -19.61
CA ARG A 104 -2.83 21.00 -20.93
C ARG A 104 -3.36 20.12 -22.07
N PRO A 105 -3.48 20.67 -23.29
CA PRO A 105 -3.65 19.87 -24.50
C PRO A 105 -2.60 18.76 -24.57
N TYR A 106 -3.01 17.56 -24.99
CA TYR A 106 -2.13 16.38 -24.99
C TYR A 106 -0.79 16.64 -25.70
N GLU A 107 -0.82 17.34 -26.84
CA GLU A 107 0.39 17.62 -27.60
C GLU A 107 1.41 18.50 -26.87
N GLN A 108 0.97 19.32 -25.92
CA GLN A 108 1.81 20.24 -25.15
C GLN A 108 2.31 19.63 -23.83
N ARG A 109 1.95 18.38 -23.52
CA ARG A 109 2.39 17.71 -22.29
C ARG A 109 3.82 17.22 -22.43
N LYS A 110 4.55 17.32 -21.33
CA LYS A 110 5.89 16.75 -21.19
C LYS A 110 5.84 15.23 -21.13
N PHE A 111 6.94 14.58 -21.47
CA PHE A 111 7.07 13.13 -21.38
C PHE A 111 7.85 12.71 -20.14
N ILE A 112 7.66 11.47 -19.71
CA ILE A 112 8.33 10.91 -18.54
C ILE A 112 9.75 10.47 -18.84
N ILE A 113 10.66 10.73 -17.90
CA ILE A 113 12.03 10.24 -17.91
C ILE A 113 12.46 9.81 -16.51
N GLY A 114 13.21 8.72 -16.41
CA GLY A 114 13.79 8.31 -15.13
C GLY A 114 14.45 6.94 -15.16
N PRO A 115 15.11 6.56 -14.05
CA PRO A 115 15.66 5.22 -13.90
C PRO A 115 14.53 4.18 -13.78
N ILE A 116 14.80 2.99 -14.30
CA ILE A 116 13.92 1.84 -14.23
C ILE A 116 14.55 0.72 -13.38
N ALA A 117 13.71 -0.15 -12.82
CA ALA A 117 14.15 -1.33 -12.07
C ALA A 117 13.36 -2.58 -12.48
N ALA A 118 13.89 -3.75 -12.16
CA ALA A 118 13.27 -5.04 -12.47
C ALA A 118 11.91 -5.23 -11.80
N GLY A 119 11.03 -5.97 -12.47
CA GLY A 119 9.65 -6.29 -12.06
C GLY A 119 8.66 -5.13 -12.25
N HIS A 120 7.36 -5.40 -12.18
CA HIS A 120 6.29 -4.40 -12.35
C HIS A 120 6.13 -3.40 -11.17
N GLY A 121 6.90 -3.54 -10.09
CA GLY A 121 6.79 -2.67 -8.91
C GLY A 121 5.42 -2.68 -8.22
N GLY A 122 4.59 -3.71 -8.48
CA GLY A 122 3.22 -3.81 -7.96
C GLY A 122 2.19 -2.93 -8.66
N HIS A 123 2.57 -2.19 -9.71
CA HIS A 123 1.68 -1.19 -10.33
C HIS A 123 1.81 -1.07 -11.85
N ASN A 124 2.96 -1.43 -12.44
CA ASN A 124 3.19 -1.22 -13.85
C ASN A 124 2.56 -2.32 -14.70
N HIS A 125 1.42 -2.02 -15.31
CA HIS A 125 0.73 -2.92 -16.23
C HIS A 125 0.02 -2.11 -17.32
N ASN A 126 -0.36 -2.80 -18.38
CA ASN A 126 -1.30 -2.33 -19.39
C ASN A 126 -2.32 -3.44 -19.63
N ALA A 127 -3.60 -3.16 -19.36
CA ALA A 127 -4.65 -4.17 -19.26
C ALA A 127 -4.17 -5.38 -18.43
N GLU A 128 -4.20 -6.59 -19.01
CA GLU A 128 -3.77 -7.84 -18.36
C GLU A 128 -2.25 -8.07 -18.37
N HIS A 129 -1.49 -7.25 -19.10
CA HIS A 129 -0.03 -7.41 -19.23
C HIS A 129 0.71 -6.70 -18.10
N TRP A 130 1.38 -7.47 -17.26
CA TRP A 130 2.26 -6.95 -16.21
C TRP A 130 3.70 -6.89 -16.72
N PHE A 131 4.27 -5.69 -16.74
CA PHE A 131 5.64 -5.49 -17.24
C PHE A 131 6.68 -6.12 -16.30
N THR A 132 7.81 -6.53 -16.85
CA THR A 132 8.96 -7.02 -16.09
C THR A 132 9.92 -5.90 -15.67
N TRP A 133 9.46 -4.66 -15.75
CA TRP A 133 10.15 -3.44 -15.34
C TRP A 133 9.18 -2.40 -14.78
N HIS A 134 9.69 -1.40 -14.06
CA HIS A 134 8.93 -0.22 -13.62
C HIS A 134 9.84 0.99 -13.47
N PHE A 135 9.28 2.20 -13.59
CA PHE A 135 9.98 3.42 -13.16
C PHE A 135 10.19 3.39 -11.65
N VAL A 136 11.41 3.65 -11.20
CA VAL A 136 11.71 3.67 -9.75
C VAL A 136 10.92 4.82 -9.10
N PRO A 137 10.04 4.55 -8.12
CA PRO A 137 9.22 5.59 -7.52
C PRO A 137 10.07 6.74 -6.96
N ASN A 138 9.58 7.97 -7.12
CA ASN A 138 10.25 9.21 -6.70
C ASN A 138 11.57 9.54 -7.41
N LYS A 139 11.98 8.79 -8.45
CA LYS A 139 13.22 9.06 -9.19
C LYS A 139 13.01 9.46 -10.65
N TRP A 140 11.78 9.47 -11.13
CA TRP A 140 11.42 9.97 -12.46
C TRP A 140 10.83 11.38 -12.39
N THR A 141 10.88 12.10 -13.50
CA THR A 141 10.33 13.45 -13.68
C THR A 141 9.66 13.56 -15.06
N LEU A 142 8.97 14.67 -15.30
CA LEU A 142 8.55 15.06 -16.64
C LEU A 142 9.60 16.00 -17.27
N THR A 143 9.87 15.82 -18.56
CA THR A 143 10.82 16.62 -19.34
C THR A 143 10.26 16.93 -20.73
N GLU A 144 10.83 17.95 -21.37
CA GLU A 144 10.53 18.31 -22.76
C GLU A 144 11.57 17.73 -23.74
N MET A 145 12.70 17.25 -23.23
CA MET A 145 13.82 16.77 -24.04
C MET A 145 14.70 15.80 -23.25
N ALA A 146 15.28 14.83 -23.95
CA ALA A 146 16.17 13.79 -23.41
C ALA A 146 17.19 13.35 -24.47
N ILE A 147 18.20 12.58 -24.07
CA ILE A 147 19.10 11.91 -25.02
C ILE A 147 18.39 10.67 -25.56
N GLU A 148 18.40 10.48 -26.89
CA GLU A 148 17.66 9.41 -27.60
C GLU A 148 18.02 7.98 -27.18
N ILE A 149 19.14 7.78 -26.46
CA ILE A 149 19.61 6.46 -26.01
C ILE A 149 18.58 5.72 -25.12
N CYS A 150 17.69 6.44 -24.45
CA CYS A 150 16.64 5.85 -23.62
C CYS A 150 15.23 5.95 -24.22
N ASP A 151 15.11 6.37 -25.48
CA ASP A 151 13.84 6.38 -26.20
C ASP A 151 13.51 4.98 -26.72
N GLY A 152 12.26 4.58 -26.63
CA GLY A 152 11.82 3.22 -26.98
C GLY A 152 10.40 2.91 -26.51
N CYS A 153 10.03 1.65 -26.66
CA CYS A 153 8.68 1.14 -26.44
C CYS A 153 8.55 0.29 -25.18
N PRO A 154 7.45 0.46 -24.40
CA PRO A 154 7.26 -0.20 -23.11
C PRO A 154 7.42 -1.73 -23.16
N TYR A 155 6.82 -2.38 -24.15
CA TYR A 155 6.84 -3.82 -24.33
C TYR A 155 7.89 -4.24 -25.35
N SER A 156 7.82 -3.69 -26.57
CA SER A 156 8.66 -4.18 -27.68
C SER A 156 10.16 -3.95 -27.48
N ASP A 157 10.57 -2.98 -26.67
CA ASP A 157 11.98 -2.74 -26.37
C ASP A 157 12.30 -3.07 -24.91
N VAL A 158 11.67 -2.37 -23.96
CA VAL A 158 12.06 -2.47 -22.54
C VAL A 158 11.68 -3.81 -21.94
N ASP A 159 10.50 -4.35 -22.24
CA ASP A 159 10.06 -5.62 -21.67
C ASP A 159 10.63 -6.82 -22.43
N ALA A 160 10.71 -6.73 -23.76
CA ALA A 160 11.24 -7.78 -24.62
C ALA A 160 12.76 -8.00 -24.44
N ASP A 161 13.53 -6.94 -24.15
CA ASP A 161 14.96 -7.01 -23.85
C ASP A 161 15.29 -6.40 -22.47
N ASN A 162 14.54 -6.84 -21.46
CA ASN A 162 14.61 -6.30 -20.11
C ASN A 162 16.03 -6.31 -19.50
N SER A 163 16.85 -7.32 -19.80
CA SER A 163 18.22 -7.38 -19.27
C SER A 163 19.09 -6.24 -19.82
N TYR A 164 19.05 -6.00 -21.14
CA TYR A 164 19.80 -4.89 -21.73
C TYR A 164 19.32 -3.55 -21.18
N TRP A 165 18.01 -3.33 -21.13
CA TRP A 165 17.45 -2.07 -20.66
C TRP A 165 17.74 -1.79 -19.19
N LEU A 166 17.73 -2.80 -18.32
CA LEU A 166 18.04 -2.61 -16.90
C LEU A 166 19.54 -2.42 -16.63
N TYR A 167 20.41 -3.19 -17.28
CA TYR A 167 21.83 -3.24 -16.92
C TYR A 167 22.73 -2.37 -17.80
N ASN A 168 22.34 -2.07 -19.05
CA ASN A 168 23.13 -1.26 -19.97
C ASN A 168 22.60 0.18 -20.05
N ILE A 169 21.28 0.36 -20.13
CA ILE A 169 20.66 1.69 -20.22
C ILE A 169 20.31 2.23 -18.82
N GLY A 170 19.65 1.42 -18.00
CA GLY A 170 19.26 1.70 -16.62
C GLY A 170 18.20 2.80 -16.46
N ARG A 171 17.64 3.29 -17.56
CA ARG A 171 16.65 4.38 -17.60
C ARG A 171 15.77 4.27 -18.83
N PHE A 172 14.62 4.93 -18.77
CA PHE A 172 13.68 4.98 -19.87
C PHE A 172 13.18 6.41 -20.04
N CYS A 173 13.09 6.87 -21.28
CA CYS A 173 12.65 8.21 -21.64
C CYS A 173 11.83 8.20 -22.94
N PRO A 174 10.69 7.47 -22.98
CA PRO A 174 9.87 7.37 -24.18
C PRO A 174 9.33 8.75 -24.58
N TRP A 175 9.79 9.31 -25.70
CA TRP A 175 9.49 10.68 -26.11
C TRP A 175 8.00 10.90 -26.37
N SER A 176 7.29 9.85 -26.79
CA SER A 176 5.85 9.87 -27.05
C SER A 176 4.99 9.60 -25.81
N ALA A 177 5.58 9.25 -24.65
CA ALA A 177 4.81 8.88 -23.46
C ALA A 177 4.45 10.09 -22.60
N LYS A 178 3.17 10.48 -22.65
CA LYS A 178 2.65 11.66 -21.93
C LYS A 178 1.64 11.22 -20.87
N PRO A 179 1.50 11.95 -19.74
CA PRO A 179 0.50 11.63 -18.74
C PRO A 179 -0.92 11.63 -19.34
N ALA A 180 -1.68 10.58 -19.09
CA ALA A 180 -3.05 10.42 -19.57
C ALA A 180 -4.08 10.69 -18.47
N ARG A 181 -3.87 10.09 -17.29
CA ARG A 181 -4.72 10.25 -16.11
C ARG A 181 -4.02 9.81 -14.83
N GLU A 182 -4.51 10.30 -13.70
CA GLU A 182 -4.29 9.63 -12.43
C GLU A 182 -5.18 8.40 -12.32
N ILE A 183 -4.66 7.32 -11.76
CA ILE A 183 -5.42 6.12 -11.48
C ILE A 183 -5.35 5.79 -9.99
N SER A 184 -6.42 5.21 -9.47
CA SER A 184 -6.33 4.44 -8.24
C SER A 184 -5.96 3.03 -8.66
N LEU A 185 -4.82 2.53 -8.19
CA LEU A 185 -4.64 1.08 -8.27
C LEU A 185 -5.77 0.44 -7.48
N PRO A 186 -6.35 -0.67 -7.97
CA PRO A 186 -7.13 -1.52 -7.10
C PRO A 186 -6.20 -1.91 -5.95
N THR A 187 -6.38 -1.26 -4.81
CA THR A 187 -5.76 -1.69 -3.56
C THR A 187 -6.16 -3.14 -3.46
N THR A 188 -5.20 -4.05 -3.37
CA THR A 188 -5.50 -5.47 -3.16
C THR A 188 -6.03 -5.70 -1.74
N SER A 189 -6.97 -4.88 -1.28
CA SER A 189 -8.23 -5.43 -0.78
C SER A 189 -9.11 -5.76 -1.99
N THR A 190 -8.62 -6.64 -2.85
CA THR A 190 -9.53 -7.62 -3.41
C THR A 190 -10.05 -8.31 -2.16
N SER A 191 -11.18 -7.83 -1.60
CA SER A 191 -12.20 -8.82 -1.30
C SER A 191 -12.22 -9.60 -2.59
N LEU A 192 -11.66 -10.81 -2.59
CA LEU A 192 -12.09 -11.80 -3.56
C LEU A 192 -13.60 -11.58 -3.55
N GLN A 193 -14.14 -10.97 -4.59
CA GLN A 193 -15.48 -11.32 -5.00
C GLN A 193 -15.25 -12.77 -5.36
N VAL A 194 -15.22 -13.62 -4.32
CA VAL A 194 -15.18 -15.06 -4.43
C VAL A 194 -16.41 -15.23 -5.27
N GLN A 195 -16.20 -15.49 -6.55
CA GLN A 195 -17.24 -15.80 -7.48
C GLN A 195 -17.86 -17.05 -6.88
N LYS A 196 -18.87 -16.84 -6.03
CA LYS A 196 -19.23 -17.79 -4.99
C LYS A 196 -20.12 -18.80 -5.65
N VAL A 197 -19.53 -19.94 -5.99
CA VAL A 197 -20.30 -21.10 -6.37
C VAL A 197 -21.05 -21.58 -5.12
N GLU A 198 -22.38 -21.62 -5.21
CA GLU A 198 -23.23 -22.16 -4.15
C GLU A 198 -23.65 -23.58 -4.49
N ILE A 199 -23.53 -24.47 -3.51
CA ILE A 199 -23.93 -25.87 -3.64
C ILE A 199 -24.96 -26.17 -2.57
N TYR A 200 -26.12 -26.67 -2.98
CA TYR A 200 -27.17 -27.08 -2.06
C TYR A 200 -27.99 -28.28 -2.58
N PRO A 201 -28.49 -29.15 -1.70
CA PRO A 201 -28.13 -29.22 -0.29
C PRO A 201 -26.69 -29.74 -0.12
N ASN A 202 -26.00 -29.24 0.89
CA ASN A 202 -24.73 -29.80 1.34
C ASN A 202 -24.73 -29.82 2.87
N PRO A 203 -24.72 -30.99 3.54
CA PRO A 203 -24.60 -32.33 2.97
C PRO A 203 -25.79 -32.77 2.08
N THR A 204 -25.58 -33.80 1.25
CA THR A 204 -26.62 -34.41 0.39
C THR A 204 -26.70 -35.92 0.57
N THR A 205 -27.89 -36.50 0.35
CA THR A 205 -28.10 -37.96 0.26
C THR A 205 -27.98 -38.49 -1.17
N SER A 206 -28.31 -37.69 -2.19
CA SER A 206 -28.32 -38.09 -3.60
C SER A 206 -27.95 -36.96 -4.56
N THR A 207 -28.65 -35.82 -4.55
CA THR A 207 -28.49 -34.77 -5.57
C THR A 207 -27.95 -33.47 -5.01
N ILE A 208 -27.24 -32.69 -5.84
CA ILE A 208 -26.88 -31.30 -5.53
C ILE A 208 -27.22 -30.39 -6.71
N THR A 209 -27.62 -29.16 -6.40
CA THR A 209 -27.73 -28.06 -7.36
C THR A 209 -26.50 -27.16 -7.21
N ILE A 210 -25.90 -26.79 -8.34
CA ILE A 210 -24.75 -25.90 -8.41
C ILE A 210 -25.18 -24.58 -9.04
N LYS A 211 -25.15 -23.50 -8.25
CA LYS A 211 -25.31 -22.14 -8.76
C LYS A 211 -23.95 -21.56 -9.10
N LEU A 212 -23.79 -21.22 -10.38
CA LEU A 212 -22.58 -20.58 -10.88
C LEU A 212 -22.72 -19.06 -10.77
N PRO A 213 -21.60 -18.36 -10.54
CA PRO A 213 -21.53 -16.90 -10.54
C PRO A 213 -21.64 -16.30 -11.95
N VAL A 214 -21.66 -17.14 -12.98
CA VAL A 214 -21.74 -16.78 -14.39
C VAL A 214 -22.83 -17.58 -15.11
N SER A 215 -23.32 -17.06 -16.22
CA SER A 215 -24.30 -17.71 -17.09
C SER A 215 -23.69 -18.58 -18.20
N SER A 216 -22.36 -18.52 -18.41
CA SER A 216 -21.66 -19.42 -19.32
C SER A 216 -21.51 -20.82 -18.74
N ALA A 217 -21.37 -21.82 -19.61
CA ALA A 217 -21.06 -23.17 -19.20
C ALA A 217 -19.64 -23.26 -18.59
N ALA A 218 -19.43 -24.19 -17.67
CA ALA A 218 -18.15 -24.44 -17.02
C ALA A 218 -17.83 -25.94 -17.00
N TYR A 219 -16.56 -26.29 -17.00
CA TYR A 219 -16.10 -27.65 -16.77
C TYR A 219 -16.17 -27.96 -15.28
N LEU A 220 -16.63 -29.15 -14.94
CA LEU A 220 -16.69 -29.70 -13.60
C LEU A 220 -15.89 -30.99 -13.55
N THR A 221 -15.01 -31.10 -12.57
CA THR A 221 -14.32 -32.34 -12.20
C THR A 221 -14.64 -32.70 -10.75
N VAL A 222 -15.16 -33.90 -10.53
CA VAL A 222 -15.48 -34.46 -9.22
C VAL A 222 -14.31 -35.31 -8.76
N ILE A 223 -13.77 -35.01 -7.59
CA ILE A 223 -12.58 -35.66 -7.03
C ILE A 223 -12.91 -36.19 -5.64
N ASN A 224 -12.49 -37.43 -5.34
CA ASN A 224 -12.65 -37.99 -4.00
C ASN A 224 -11.56 -37.50 -3.03
N ALA A 225 -11.67 -37.82 -1.74
CA ALA A 225 -10.70 -37.42 -0.71
C ALA A 225 -9.26 -37.92 -0.96
N THR A 226 -9.06 -38.95 -1.77
CA THR A 226 -7.73 -39.46 -2.16
C THR A 226 -7.16 -38.81 -3.42
N GLY A 227 -7.87 -37.84 -4.02
CA GLY A 227 -7.42 -37.15 -5.24
C GLY A 227 -7.79 -37.88 -6.54
N GLN A 228 -8.58 -38.95 -6.50
CA GLN A 228 -9.00 -39.66 -7.70
C GLN A 228 -10.18 -38.94 -8.37
N VAL A 229 -10.09 -38.74 -9.68
CA VAL A 229 -11.17 -38.18 -10.50
C VAL A 229 -12.27 -39.21 -10.66
N MET A 230 -13.48 -38.87 -10.22
CA MET A 230 -14.67 -39.73 -10.27
C MET A 230 -15.54 -39.45 -11.49
N GLN A 231 -15.64 -38.19 -11.89
CA GLN A 231 -16.46 -37.76 -13.01
C GLN A 231 -15.96 -36.40 -13.53
N THR A 232 -16.06 -36.19 -14.85
CA THR A 232 -15.88 -34.89 -15.48
C THR A 232 -17.06 -34.60 -16.40
N THR A 233 -17.62 -33.39 -16.35
CA THR A 233 -18.73 -32.97 -17.20
C THR A 233 -18.70 -31.46 -17.45
N ILE A 234 -19.55 -30.97 -18.33
CA ILE A 234 -19.82 -29.55 -18.51
C ILE A 234 -21.16 -29.24 -17.84
N ILE A 235 -21.21 -28.17 -17.06
CA ILE A 235 -22.42 -27.72 -16.36
C ILE A 235 -22.79 -26.28 -16.74
N LYS A 236 -24.06 -25.96 -16.66
CA LYS A 236 -24.63 -24.60 -16.77
C LYS A 236 -25.03 -24.07 -15.40
N ASN A 237 -25.37 -22.78 -15.34
CA ASN A 237 -25.84 -22.18 -14.10
C ASN A 237 -27.14 -22.85 -13.60
N ASN A 238 -27.20 -23.12 -12.30
CA ASN A 238 -28.34 -23.71 -11.59
C ASN A 238 -28.67 -25.15 -12.05
N GLU A 239 -27.64 -25.89 -12.46
CA GLU A 239 -27.76 -27.29 -12.87
C GLU A 239 -27.80 -28.23 -11.67
N THR A 240 -28.64 -29.27 -11.74
CA THR A 240 -28.78 -30.30 -10.70
C THR A 240 -28.18 -31.60 -11.19
N MET A 241 -27.35 -32.22 -10.35
CA MET A 241 -26.66 -33.47 -10.67
C MET A 241 -26.96 -34.54 -9.63
N ASP A 242 -26.97 -35.79 -10.10
CA ASP A 242 -27.15 -36.97 -9.27
C ASP A 242 -25.82 -37.62 -8.89
N PHE A 243 -25.59 -37.73 -7.59
CA PHE A 243 -24.46 -38.37 -6.94
C PHE A 243 -24.87 -39.57 -6.08
N SER A 244 -26.09 -40.10 -6.26
CA SER A 244 -26.61 -41.30 -5.58
C SER A 244 -25.68 -42.51 -5.71
N HIS A 245 -24.96 -42.61 -6.83
CA HIS A 245 -24.00 -43.67 -7.14
C HIS A 245 -22.68 -43.56 -6.35
N LEU A 246 -22.37 -42.41 -5.75
CA LEU A 246 -21.15 -42.21 -4.97
C LEU A 246 -21.31 -42.75 -3.54
N ARG A 247 -20.23 -43.28 -2.95
CA ARG A 247 -20.21 -43.71 -1.54
C ARG A 247 -20.28 -42.52 -0.59
N ALA A 248 -20.70 -42.75 0.65
CA ALA A 248 -20.71 -41.70 1.67
C ALA A 248 -19.27 -41.23 1.93
N GLY A 249 -19.06 -39.91 1.95
CA GLY A 249 -17.73 -39.34 2.01
C GLY A 249 -17.65 -37.88 1.59
N ILE A 250 -16.42 -37.37 1.60
CA ILE A 250 -16.08 -36.01 1.21
C ILE A 250 -15.59 -36.03 -0.24
N TYR A 251 -16.09 -35.06 -1.01
CA TYR A 251 -15.73 -34.86 -2.41
C TYR A 251 -15.41 -33.39 -2.66
N LEU A 252 -14.51 -33.16 -3.62
CA LEU A 252 -14.14 -31.85 -4.11
C LEU A 252 -14.67 -31.70 -5.54
N LEU A 253 -15.31 -30.56 -5.81
CA LEU A 253 -15.73 -30.15 -7.13
C LEU A 253 -14.76 -29.07 -7.61
N TYR A 254 -13.95 -29.39 -8.61
CA TYR A 254 -13.13 -28.42 -9.31
C TYR A 254 -13.93 -27.91 -10.51
N ILE A 255 -14.30 -26.63 -10.48
CA ILE A 255 -15.13 -25.98 -11.49
C ILE A 255 -14.32 -24.89 -12.14
N TYR A 256 -14.22 -24.88 -13.46
CA TYR A 256 -13.42 -23.90 -14.18
C TYR A 256 -13.93 -23.57 -15.58
N ASN A 257 -13.61 -22.37 -16.03
CA ASN A 257 -13.67 -21.92 -17.42
C ASN A 257 -12.52 -20.94 -17.68
N ASP A 258 -12.54 -20.24 -18.82
CA ASP A 258 -11.48 -19.30 -19.20
C ASP A 258 -11.32 -18.12 -18.22
N ASN A 259 -12.37 -17.79 -17.46
CA ASN A 259 -12.44 -16.59 -16.61
C ASN A 259 -12.35 -16.87 -15.11
N PHE A 260 -12.64 -18.10 -14.66
CA PHE A 260 -12.57 -18.45 -13.25
C PHE A 260 -12.26 -19.94 -13.05
N SER A 261 -11.63 -20.24 -11.91
CA SER A 261 -11.54 -21.60 -11.38
C SER A 261 -11.80 -21.58 -9.88
N VAL A 262 -12.54 -22.57 -9.39
CA VAL A 262 -12.91 -22.68 -7.98
C VAL A 262 -13.02 -24.14 -7.58
N THR A 263 -12.57 -24.45 -6.37
CA THR A 263 -12.76 -25.78 -5.76
C THR A 263 -13.75 -25.65 -4.61
N VAL A 264 -14.83 -26.44 -4.65
CA VAL A 264 -15.84 -26.46 -3.58
C VAL A 264 -15.95 -27.86 -3.00
N LYS A 265 -16.00 -27.96 -1.67
CA LYS A 265 -16.22 -29.22 -0.96
C LYS A 265 -17.71 -29.50 -0.81
N PHE A 266 -18.13 -30.74 -1.08
CA PHE A 266 -19.42 -31.24 -0.64
C PHE A 266 -19.31 -32.58 0.09
N THR A 267 -20.34 -32.91 0.87
CA THR A 267 -20.41 -34.13 1.68
C THR A 267 -21.61 -34.97 1.24
N ARG A 268 -21.37 -36.22 0.81
CA ARG A 268 -22.42 -37.21 0.58
C ARG A 268 -22.60 -38.04 1.84
N ILE A 269 -23.83 -38.15 2.33
CA ILE A 269 -24.21 -39.00 3.46
C ILE A 269 -25.04 -40.20 2.97
N ALA A 270 -25.01 -41.30 3.73
CA ALA A 270 -25.90 -42.42 3.49
C ALA A 270 -27.36 -41.99 3.74
N GLN A 271 -28.29 -42.61 3.02
CA GLN A 271 -29.72 -42.53 3.36
C GLN A 271 -29.99 -43.27 4.67
#